data_AF-A0A9D1NAR9-F1
#
_entry.id   AF-A0A9D1NAR9-F1
#
_cell.length_a   1.000
_cell.length_b   1.000
_cell.length_c   1.000
_cell.angle_alpha   90.00
_cell.angle_beta   90.00
_cell.angle_gamma   90.00
#
_symmetry.space_group_name_H-M   'P 1'
#
loop_
_entity.id
_entity.type
_entity.pdbx_description
1 polymer ?
#
loop_
_entity_poly.entity_id
_entity_poly.type
_entity_poly.pdbx_seq_one_letter_code
_entity_poly.pdbx_strand_id
1 'polypeptide(L)'
;MFCPKCGAPVNPGARFCNRCGASLSTPESSQSYPDAPARSEDSGSFGWAVLGFFIPIVGLILYLVWRSEKPRSARQAGRGALVSVILNVILIILVAALS
;
A
#
# COMPACT_ATOMS: atom_id res chain seq x y z
N MET A 1 -24.16 25.61 -10.08
CA MET A 1 -22.97 25.81 -9.21
C MET A 1 -22.07 26.85 -9.86
N PHE A 2 -21.23 27.56 -9.12
CA PHE A 2 -20.26 28.51 -9.71
C PHE A 2 -18.86 27.90 -9.73
N CYS A 3 -18.07 28.21 -10.76
CA CYS A 3 -16.68 27.76 -10.85
C CYS A 3 -15.86 28.41 -9.72
N PRO A 4 -15.15 27.63 -8.88
CA PRO A 4 -14.35 28.18 -7.79
C PRO A 4 -13.15 29.00 -8.28
N LYS A 5 -12.76 28.83 -9.56
CA LYS A 5 -11.58 29.50 -10.13
C LYS A 5 -11.90 30.85 -10.79
N CYS A 6 -13.10 31.02 -11.35
CA CYS A 6 -13.44 32.22 -12.13
C CYS A 6 -14.83 32.80 -11.84
N GLY A 7 -15.60 32.19 -10.93
CA GLY A 7 -16.93 32.66 -10.53
C GLY A 7 -18.01 32.51 -11.61
N ALA A 8 -17.71 31.92 -12.78
CA ALA A 8 -18.69 31.72 -13.83
C ALA A 8 -19.76 30.69 -13.43
N PRO A 9 -21.01 30.83 -13.87
CA PRO A 9 -22.03 29.80 -13.67
C PRO A 9 -21.66 28.53 -14.43
N VAL A 10 -21.76 27.38 -13.76
CA VAL A 10 -21.45 26.06 -14.31
C VAL A 10 -22.60 25.09 -14.07
N ASN A 11 -22.87 24.30 -15.10
CA ASN A 11 -23.89 23.26 -15.09
C ASN A 11 -23.50 22.13 -14.12
N PRO A 12 -24.40 21.69 -13.22
CA PRO A 12 -24.16 20.50 -12.39
C PRO A 12 -23.81 19.29 -13.25
N GLY A 13 -22.68 18.64 -12.96
CA GLY A 13 -22.16 17.50 -13.75
C GLY A 13 -21.11 17.86 -14.82
N ALA A 14 -20.84 19.15 -15.07
CA ALA A 14 -19.76 19.55 -15.98
C ALA A 14 -18.39 19.20 -15.38
N ARG A 15 -17.57 18.44 -16.12
CA ARG A 15 -16.20 18.04 -15.72
C ARG A 15 -15.21 19.20 -15.77
N PHE A 16 -15.48 20.20 -16.61
CA PHE A 16 -14.63 21.36 -16.83
C PHE A 16 -15.47 22.63 -16.99
N CYS A 17 -14.92 23.77 -16.56
CA CYS A 17 -15.49 25.08 -16.78
C CYS A 17 -15.26 25.51 -18.23
N ASN A 18 -16.34 25.77 -18.95
CA ASN A 18 -16.34 26.28 -20.33
C ASN A 18 -15.79 27.72 -20.47
N ARG A 19 -15.65 28.48 -19.38
CA ARG A 19 -15.15 29.87 -19.42
C ARG A 19 -13.65 29.99 -19.15
N CYS A 20 -13.10 29.20 -18.22
CA CYS A 20 -11.70 29.29 -17.81
C CYS A 20 -10.91 27.98 -17.93
N GLY A 21 -11.57 26.88 -18.32
CA GLY A 21 -10.94 25.56 -18.46
C GLY A 21 -10.66 24.82 -17.15
N ALA A 22 -11.06 25.36 -15.99
CA ALA A 22 -10.83 24.71 -14.69
C ALA A 22 -11.60 23.38 -14.58
N SER A 23 -10.97 22.31 -14.10
CA SER A 23 -11.68 21.06 -13.80
C SER A 23 -12.59 21.23 -12.59
N LEU A 24 -13.80 20.68 -12.69
CA LEU A 24 -14.87 20.78 -11.68
C LEU A 24 -15.31 19.40 -11.19
N SER A 25 -14.51 18.36 -11.45
CA SER A 25 -14.69 17.05 -10.85
C SER A 25 -14.72 17.18 -9.33
N THR A 26 -15.89 16.99 -8.74
CA THR A 26 -16.11 17.00 -7.28
C THR A 26 -15.06 16.13 -6.59
N PRO A 27 -14.39 16.63 -5.52
CA PRO A 27 -13.55 15.82 -4.68
C PRO A 27 -14.44 15.10 -3.66
N GLU A 28 -15.26 14.15 -4.11
CA GLU A 28 -15.81 13.19 -3.16
C GLU A 28 -16.13 11.89 -3.89
N SER A 29 -15.51 10.84 -3.37
CA SER A 29 -15.66 9.45 -3.77
C SER A 29 -14.90 9.01 -5.01
N SER A 30 -13.57 8.94 -4.86
CA SER A 30 -12.91 7.65 -5.00
C SER A 30 -13.33 6.73 -3.83
N GLN A 31 -14.61 6.38 -3.74
CA GLN A 31 -15.05 5.17 -3.06
C GLN A 31 -15.53 4.25 -4.16
N SER A 32 -14.61 3.36 -4.52
CA SER A 32 -14.91 2.06 -5.08
C SER A 32 -16.10 1.45 -4.34
N TYR A 33 -17.05 0.95 -5.12
CA TYR A 33 -18.22 0.13 -4.80
C TYR A 33 -18.26 -0.58 -3.41
N PRO A 34 -19.42 -0.63 -2.75
CA PRO A 34 -19.62 -1.36 -1.51
C PRO A 34 -19.88 -2.85 -1.79
N ASP A 35 -18.85 -3.70 -1.75
CA ASP A 35 -19.01 -5.16 -1.47
C ASP A 35 -17.68 -5.92 -1.26
N ALA A 36 -16.70 -5.27 -0.61
CA ALA A 36 -15.52 -5.98 -0.13
C ALA A 36 -15.08 -5.40 1.23
N PRO A 37 -14.78 -6.23 2.25
CA PRO A 37 -14.51 -5.73 3.58
C PRO A 37 -13.24 -4.88 3.56
N ALA A 38 -13.41 -3.61 3.92
CA ALA A 38 -12.41 -2.65 4.40
C ALA A 38 -10.94 -2.96 4.03
N ARG A 39 -10.53 -2.64 2.80
CA ARG A 39 -9.11 -2.41 2.50
C ARG A 39 -8.79 -0.94 2.72
N SER A 40 -8.29 -0.64 3.91
CA SER A 40 -7.37 0.46 4.13
C SER A 40 -6.09 0.16 3.35
N GLU A 41 -5.91 0.84 2.22
CA GLU A 41 -4.64 0.92 1.51
C GLU A 41 -3.67 1.79 2.32
N ASP A 42 -2.38 1.43 2.27
CA ASP A 42 -1.23 2.31 2.47
C ASP A 42 -0.75 2.64 3.89
N SER A 43 -0.49 1.61 4.68
CA SER A 43 0.80 1.54 5.39
C SER A 43 1.20 0.07 5.49
N GLY A 44 2.47 -0.23 5.18
CA GLY A 44 3.03 -1.56 5.39
C GLY A 44 3.03 -1.85 6.88
N SER A 45 1.91 -2.34 7.39
CA SER A 45 1.74 -2.65 8.79
C SER A 45 2.82 -3.66 9.18
N PHE A 46 3.55 -3.33 10.24
CA PHE A 46 4.55 -4.15 10.92
C PHE A 46 4.11 -5.63 11.05
N GLY A 47 2.80 -5.87 11.12
CA GLY A 47 2.19 -7.21 11.11
C GLY A 47 2.58 -8.12 9.94
N TRP A 48 2.78 -7.61 8.72
CA TRP A 48 3.21 -8.46 7.59
C TRP A 48 4.67 -8.90 7.69
N ALA A 49 5.53 -8.07 8.29
CA ALA A 49 6.92 -8.43 8.58
C ALA A 49 6.98 -9.47 9.70
N VAL A 50 6.15 -9.32 10.74
CA VAL A 50 6.04 -10.28 11.86
C VAL A 50 5.47 -11.61 11.40
N LEU A 51 4.47 -11.63 10.49
CA LEU A 51 3.94 -12.88 9.94
C LEU A 51 4.99 -13.66 9.12
N GLY A 52 5.86 -12.93 8.40
CA GLY A 52 7.01 -13.51 7.68
C GLY A 52 8.16 -13.93 8.59
N PHE A 53 8.33 -13.28 9.75
CA PHE A 53 9.34 -13.59 10.77
C PHE A 53 9.08 -14.95 11.43
N PHE A 54 7.82 -15.29 11.72
CA PHE A 54 7.47 -16.54 12.42
C PHE A 54 7.32 -17.76 11.52
N ILE A 55 7.04 -17.58 10.22
CA ILE A 55 6.95 -18.69 9.27
C ILE A 55 7.62 -18.28 7.95
N PRO A 56 8.94 -18.51 7.79
CA PRO A 56 9.69 -18.13 6.58
C PRO A 56 9.10 -18.74 5.30
N ILE A 57 8.45 -19.91 5.43
CA ILE A 57 7.77 -20.61 4.36
C ILE A 57 6.56 -19.81 3.82
N VAL A 58 5.76 -19.19 4.70
CA VAL A 58 4.59 -18.39 4.28
C VAL A 58 5.04 -17.10 3.59
N GLY A 59 6.12 -16.47 4.09
CA GLY A 59 6.73 -15.31 3.43
C GLY A 59 7.25 -15.63 2.02
N LEU A 60 7.85 -16.81 1.84
CA LEU A 60 8.32 -17.28 0.53
C LEU A 60 7.16 -17.63 -0.43
N ILE A 61 6.08 -18.25 0.08
CA ILE A 61 4.90 -18.59 -0.73
C ILE A 61 4.18 -17.32 -1.18
N LEU A 62 3.96 -16.34 -0.29
CA LEU A 62 3.37 -15.04 -0.64
C LEU A 62 4.27 -14.25 -1.61
N TYR A 63 5.60 -14.35 -1.46
CA TYR A 63 6.56 -13.75 -2.40
C TYR A 63 6.42 -14.35 -3.80
N LEU A 64 6.25 -15.67 -3.91
CA LEU A 64 6.12 -16.36 -5.20
C LEU A 64 4.75 -16.10 -5.87
N VAL A 65 3.66 -16.08 -5.10
CA VAL A 65 2.30 -15.79 -5.62
C VAL A 65 2.18 -14.34 -6.08
N TRP A 66 2.73 -13.38 -5.33
CA TRP A 66 2.58 -11.96 -5.65
C TRP A 66 3.61 -11.43 -6.66
N ARG A 67 4.51 -12.29 -7.13
CA ARG A 67 5.63 -11.95 -8.02
C ARG A 67 5.19 -11.40 -9.38
N SER A 68 4.05 -11.84 -9.88
CA SER A 68 3.56 -11.49 -11.22
C SER A 68 2.70 -10.23 -11.24
N GLU A 69 2.01 -9.92 -10.14
CA GLU A 69 0.98 -8.86 -10.11
C GLU A 69 1.46 -7.53 -9.49
N LYS A 70 2.33 -7.54 -8.46
CA LYS A 70 2.79 -6.32 -7.76
C LYS A 70 4.24 -6.44 -7.24
N PRO A 71 5.26 -6.07 -8.07
CA PRO A 71 6.67 -6.28 -7.73
C PRO A 71 7.19 -5.43 -6.56
N ARG A 72 6.52 -4.33 -6.22
CA ARG A 72 6.91 -3.46 -5.08
C ARG A 72 6.53 -4.05 -3.72
N SER A 73 5.38 -4.72 -3.62
CA SER A 73 4.92 -5.33 -2.37
C SER A 73 5.64 -6.65 -2.09
N ALA A 74 5.90 -7.44 -3.15
CA ALA A 74 6.70 -8.67 -3.05
C ALA A 74 8.10 -8.42 -2.47
N ARG A 75 8.78 -7.33 -2.86
CA ARG A 75 10.10 -6.98 -2.32
C ARG A 75 10.07 -6.62 -0.83
N GLN A 76 8.97 -6.08 -0.31
CA GLN A 76 8.86 -5.75 1.11
C GLN A 76 8.66 -7.00 1.97
N ALA A 77 7.83 -7.95 1.52
CA ALA A 77 7.69 -9.26 2.18
C ALA A 77 9.01 -10.04 2.19
N GLY A 78 9.75 -10.04 1.07
CA GLY A 78 11.06 -10.71 0.97
C GLY A 78 12.15 -10.07 1.84
N ARG A 79 12.20 -8.73 1.92
CA ARG A 79 13.17 -8.02 2.77
C ARG A 79 12.96 -8.28 4.26
N GLY A 80 11.71 -8.38 4.72
CA GLY A 80 11.39 -8.69 6.12
C GLY A 80 11.90 -10.07 6.55
N ALA A 81 11.67 -11.10 5.72
CA ALA A 81 12.16 -12.45 5.97
C ALA A 81 13.70 -12.49 6.01
N LEU A 82 14.39 -11.82 5.08
CA LEU A 82 15.85 -11.81 5.05
C LEU A 82 16.45 -11.12 6.29
N VAL A 83 15.92 -9.96 6.68
CA VAL A 83 16.37 -9.23 7.88
C VAL A 83 16.15 -10.07 9.15
N SER A 84 15.02 -10.80 9.24
CA SER A 84 14.74 -11.66 10.39
C SER A 84 15.74 -12.80 10.58
N VAL A 85 16.08 -13.51 9.49
CA VAL A 85 17.04 -14.62 9.51
C VAL A 85 18.43 -14.10 9.87
N ILE A 86 18.83 -12.96 9.30
CA ILE A 86 20.13 -12.34 9.59
C ILE A 86 20.23 -11.97 11.09
N LEU A 87 19.22 -11.28 11.65
CA LEU A 87 19.22 -10.89 13.06
C LEU A 87 19.24 -12.11 13.99
N ASN A 88 18.50 -13.17 13.67
CA ASN A 88 18.45 -14.39 14.47
C ASN A 88 19.79 -15.14 14.45
N VAL A 89 20.41 -15.30 13.28
CA VAL A 89 21.73 -15.94 13.13
C VAL A 89 22.81 -15.15 13.88
N ILE A 90 22.82 -13.81 13.77
CA ILE A 90 23.76 -12.96 14.51
C ILE A 90 23.59 -13.16 16.02
N LEU A 91 22.35 -13.18 16.51
CA LEU A 91 22.06 -13.39 17.93
C LEU A 91 22.55 -14.75 18.43
N ILE A 92 22.34 -15.83 17.66
CA ILE A 92 22.85 -17.17 17.99
C ILE A 92 24.37 -17.19 18.07
N ILE A 93 25.06 -16.59 17.09
CA ILE A 93 26.53 -16.55 17.05
C ILE A 93 27.07 -15.78 18.25
N LEU A 94 26.47 -14.63 18.58
CA LEU A 94 26.86 -13.86 19.76
C LEU A 94 26.68 -14.67 21.05
N VAL A 95 25.53 -15.31 21.24
CA VAL A 95 25.29 -16.15 22.43
C VAL A 95 26.31 -17.27 22.51
N ALA A 96 26.57 -17.98 21.41
CA ALA A 96 27.55 -19.07 21.37
C ALA A 96 29.00 -18.61 21.59
N ALA A 97 29.33 -17.36 21.24
CA ALA A 97 30.65 -16.79 21.47
C ALA A 97 30.84 -16.23 22.89
N LEU A 98 29.74 -15.89 23.58
CA LEU A 98 29.75 -15.41 24.96
C LEU A 98 29.57 -16.54 26.00
N SER A 99 29.05 -17.70 25.59
CA SER A 99 28.90 -18.91 26.41
C SER A 99 30.16 -19.76 26.42
#